data_AF-R5YDU9-F1
#
_entry.id   AF-R5YDU9-F1
#
_cell.length_a   1.000
_cell.length_b   1.000
_cell.length_c   1.000
_cell.angle_alpha   90.00
_cell.angle_beta   90.00
_cell.angle_gamma   90.00
#
_symmetry.space_group_name_H-M   'P 1'
#
loop_
_entity.id
_entity.type
_entity.pdbx_description
1 polymer ?
#
loop_
_entity_poly.entity_id
_entity_poly.type
_entity_poly.pdbx_seq_one_letter_code
_entity_poly.pdbx_strand_id
1 'polypeptide(L)'
;MKRLICILLCITFLFSMSACDVRLNTTGDVKNVKVEKWEASKIYSDDEINSAIKTVENYFKKEFGGCTLTKITYAGDTESLNETAYRKENGYDYDKVIVLVSSFETDSFGGDGSLNPNSTYDNWDWIMGEKHGGKWEHIDHGYA
;
A
#
# COMPACT_ATOMS: atom_id res chain seq x y z
N MET A 1 -19.62 -27.02 -48.61
CA MET A 1 -19.45 -27.75 -47.34
C MET A 1 -18.00 -27.78 -46.84
N LYS A 2 -17.00 -28.10 -47.69
CA LYS A 2 -15.58 -28.17 -47.24
C LYS A 2 -14.97 -26.83 -46.77
N ARG A 3 -15.32 -25.70 -47.40
CA ARG A 3 -14.83 -24.36 -46.99
C ARG A 3 -15.46 -23.83 -45.69
N LEU A 4 -16.67 -24.25 -45.36
CA LEU A 4 -17.35 -23.89 -44.09
C LEU A 4 -16.80 -24.71 -42.91
N ILE A 5 -16.39 -25.96 -43.15
CA ILE A 5 -15.76 -26.82 -42.14
C ILE A 5 -14.36 -26.29 -41.76
N CYS A 6 -13.58 -25.79 -42.72
CA CYS A 6 -12.26 -25.19 -42.43
C CYS A 6 -12.35 -23.89 -41.62
N ILE A 7 -13.39 -23.07 -41.82
CA ILE A 7 -13.57 -21.80 -41.08
C ILE A 7 -14.00 -22.07 -39.63
N LEU A 8 -14.81 -23.10 -39.39
CA LEU A 8 -15.22 -23.49 -38.03
C LEU A 8 -14.05 -24.03 -37.19
N LEU A 9 -13.10 -24.75 -37.82
CA LEU A 9 -11.91 -25.29 -37.16
C LEU A 9 -10.87 -24.22 -36.79
N CYS A 10 -10.82 -23.10 -37.52
CA CYS A 10 -9.93 -21.98 -37.20
C CYS A 10 -10.44 -21.12 -36.03
N ILE A 11 -11.76 -21.01 -35.85
CA ILE A 11 -12.36 -20.20 -34.77
C ILE A 11 -12.24 -20.91 -33.40
N THR A 12 -12.21 -22.24 -33.37
CA THR A 12 -12.03 -23.01 -32.13
C THR A 12 -10.60 -23.03 -31.60
N PHE A 13 -9.61 -22.56 -32.38
CA PHE A 13 -8.21 -22.51 -31.95
C PHE A 13 -7.83 -21.20 -31.25
N LEU A 14 -8.72 -20.20 -31.24
CA LEU A 14 -8.49 -18.90 -30.60
C LEU A 14 -8.96 -18.84 -29.13
N PHE A 15 -9.60 -19.89 -28.61
CA PHE A 15 -10.12 -19.93 -27.24
C PHE A 15 -9.37 -20.87 -26.30
N SER A 16 -8.22 -21.42 -26.71
CA SER A 16 -7.30 -22.10 -25.78
C SER A 16 -6.38 -21.09 -25.08
N MET A 17 -6.96 -20.03 -24.51
CA MET A 17 -6.32 -19.44 -23.34
C MET A 17 -6.59 -20.42 -22.22
N SER A 18 -5.63 -21.31 -21.98
CA SER A 18 -5.51 -21.99 -20.71
C SER A 18 -5.47 -20.90 -19.65
N ALA A 19 -6.62 -20.57 -19.08
CA ALA A 19 -6.68 -19.87 -17.82
C ALA A 19 -6.04 -20.84 -16.82
N CYS A 20 -4.71 -20.78 -16.70
CA CYS A 20 -4.11 -21.00 -15.41
C CYS A 20 -4.82 -19.99 -14.53
N ASP A 21 -5.79 -20.44 -13.74
CA ASP A 21 -6.50 -19.64 -12.75
C ASP A 21 -5.50 -19.20 -11.68
N VAL A 22 -4.57 -18.34 -12.06
CA VAL A 22 -3.76 -17.55 -11.16
C VAL A 22 -4.74 -16.55 -10.57
N ARG A 23 -5.33 -16.91 -9.43
CA ARG A 23 -6.09 -15.98 -8.62
C ARG A 23 -5.11 -14.93 -8.11
N LEU A 24 -4.90 -13.86 -8.87
CA LEU A 24 -4.25 -12.67 -8.33
C LEU A 24 -5.11 -12.20 -7.16
N ASN A 25 -4.50 -12.13 -5.98
CA ASN A 25 -5.15 -11.55 -4.84
C ASN A 25 -5.16 -10.04 -5.03
N THR A 26 -6.31 -9.48 -5.38
CA THR A 26 -6.43 -8.07 -5.79
C THR A 26 -6.50 -7.09 -4.61
N THR A 27 -6.44 -7.59 -3.37
CA THR A 27 -6.51 -6.75 -2.16
C THR A 27 -5.43 -7.14 -1.16
N GLY A 28 -4.86 -6.15 -0.48
CA GLY A 28 -3.95 -6.37 0.63
C GLY A 28 -4.68 -6.88 1.88
N ASP A 29 -4.03 -7.76 2.64
CA ASP A 29 -4.54 -8.22 3.94
C ASP A 29 -4.05 -7.31 5.07
N VAL A 30 -5.00 -6.82 5.86
CA VAL A 30 -4.79 -5.95 7.03
C VAL A 30 -5.52 -6.47 8.27
N LYS A 31 -5.98 -7.73 8.29
CA LYS A 31 -6.82 -8.25 9.39
C LYS A 31 -6.07 -8.42 10.71
N ASN A 32 -4.79 -8.74 10.65
CA ASN A 32 -3.97 -9.10 11.82
C ASN A 32 -2.78 -8.14 12.03
N VAL A 33 -2.93 -6.89 11.59
CA VAL A 33 -1.87 -5.89 11.72
C VAL A 33 -1.58 -5.65 13.20
N LYS A 34 -0.33 -5.82 13.59
CA LYS A 34 0.14 -5.41 14.91
C LYS A 34 0.48 -3.93 14.89
N VAL A 35 -0.39 -3.11 15.46
CA VAL A 35 -0.07 -1.72 15.77
C VAL A 35 0.86 -1.70 16.98
N GLU A 36 2.13 -1.35 16.78
CA GLU A 36 3.08 -1.23 17.88
C GLU A 36 2.93 0.11 18.59
N LYS A 37 3.23 0.10 19.89
CA LYS A 37 3.21 1.33 20.69
C LYS A 37 4.36 2.23 20.26
N TRP A 38 4.08 3.52 20.22
CA TRP A 38 5.05 4.58 20.02
C TRP A 38 5.31 5.32 21.32
N GLU A 39 6.44 6.03 21.37
CA GLU A 39 6.67 7.06 22.38
C GLU A 39 5.65 8.19 22.19
N ALA A 40 5.11 8.71 23.29
CA ALA A 40 4.08 9.73 23.25
C ALA A 40 4.55 10.96 22.44
N SER A 41 3.80 11.27 21.38
CA SER A 41 4.08 12.41 20.52
C SER A 41 3.81 13.71 21.27
N LYS A 42 4.62 14.74 21.00
CA LYS A 42 4.42 16.10 21.51
C LYS A 42 3.61 16.97 20.56
N ILE A 43 3.39 16.51 19.32
CA ILE A 43 2.79 17.29 18.23
C ILE A 43 1.52 16.66 17.66
N TYR A 44 1.30 15.36 17.89
CA TYR A 44 0.09 14.65 17.48
C TYR A 44 -0.56 13.96 18.68
N SER A 45 -1.88 13.94 18.69
CA SER A 45 -2.65 13.06 19.56
C SER A 45 -2.57 11.61 19.09
N ASP A 46 -2.80 10.67 20.01
CA ASP A 46 -2.93 9.26 19.65
C ASP A 46 -4.07 9.03 18.65
N ASP A 47 -5.15 9.83 18.71
CA ASP A 47 -6.26 9.74 17.76
C ASP A 47 -5.85 10.15 16.34
N GLU A 48 -5.03 11.20 16.20
CA GLU A 48 -4.47 11.60 14.90
C GLU A 48 -3.59 10.49 14.30
N ILE A 49 -2.67 9.94 15.10
CA ILE A 49 -1.79 8.85 14.67
C ILE A 49 -2.59 7.61 14.28
N ASN A 50 -3.57 7.22 15.09
CA ASN A 50 -4.46 6.08 14.78
C ASN A 50 -5.28 6.34 13.51
N SER A 51 -5.73 7.57 13.27
CA SER A 51 -6.45 7.92 12.04
C SER A 51 -5.54 7.87 10.80
N ALA A 52 -4.27 8.25 10.93
CA ALA A 52 -3.28 8.10 9.85
C ALA A 52 -3.00 6.62 9.56
N ILE A 53 -2.81 5.80 10.61
CA ILE A 53 -2.68 4.33 10.49
C ILE A 53 -3.89 3.75 9.76
N LYS A 54 -5.10 4.18 10.12
CA LYS A 54 -6.31 3.68 9.46
C LYS A 54 -6.35 4.01 7.97
N THR A 55 -5.83 5.18 7.61
CA THR A 55 -5.72 5.60 6.21
C THR A 55 -4.71 4.75 5.45
N VAL A 56 -3.57 4.40 6.06
CA VAL A 56 -2.62 3.42 5.49
C VAL A 56 -3.27 2.04 5.32
N GLU A 57 -3.97 1.50 6.32
CA GLU A 57 -4.64 0.19 6.17
C GLU A 57 -5.64 0.18 5.00
N ASN A 58 -6.40 1.27 4.84
CA ASN A 58 -7.36 1.40 3.74
C ASN A 58 -6.66 1.46 2.38
N TYR A 59 -5.54 2.20 2.29
CA TYR A 59 -4.75 2.29 1.08
C TYR A 59 -4.08 0.94 0.76
N PHE A 60 -3.41 0.33 1.74
CA PHE A 60 -2.78 -0.99 1.62
C PHE A 60 -3.77 -2.04 1.14
N LYS A 61 -4.96 -2.10 1.73
CA LYS A 61 -6.00 -3.04 1.31
C LYS A 61 -6.38 -2.88 -0.16
N LYS A 62 -6.35 -1.65 -0.69
CA LYS A 62 -6.75 -1.33 -2.06
C LYS A 62 -5.62 -1.52 -3.08
N GLU A 63 -4.41 -1.11 -2.73
CA GLU A 63 -3.30 -0.96 -3.68
C GLU A 63 -2.21 -2.04 -3.51
N PHE A 64 -2.15 -2.73 -2.37
CA PHE A 64 -1.14 -3.76 -2.08
C PHE A 64 -1.73 -5.18 -2.19
N GLY A 65 -2.40 -5.46 -3.32
CA GLY A 65 -2.89 -6.79 -3.65
C GLY A 65 -1.78 -7.85 -3.53
N GLY A 66 -2.09 -9.01 -2.92
CA GLY A 66 -1.11 -10.08 -2.73
C GLY A 66 -0.09 -9.82 -1.62
N CYS A 67 -0.24 -8.73 -0.86
CA CYS A 67 0.59 -8.44 0.30
C CYS A 67 -0.20 -8.58 1.60
N THR A 68 0.52 -8.83 2.71
CA THR A 68 -0.05 -8.91 4.06
C THR A 68 0.70 -7.95 4.98
N LEU A 69 0.02 -6.91 5.47
CA LEU A 69 0.57 -5.96 6.43
C LEU A 69 0.64 -6.65 7.81
N THR A 70 1.84 -6.76 8.37
CA THR A 70 2.07 -7.50 9.62
C THR A 70 2.25 -6.57 10.80
N LYS A 71 2.87 -5.40 10.59
CA LYS A 71 3.18 -4.43 11.64
C LYS A 71 3.10 -3.01 11.11
N ILE A 72 2.66 -2.08 11.95
CA ILE A 72 2.74 -0.64 11.69
C ILE A 72 2.96 0.13 12.99
N THR A 73 3.72 1.22 12.94
CA THR A 73 3.95 2.11 14.07
C THR A 73 4.19 3.54 13.60
N TYR A 74 4.07 4.49 14.52
CA TYR A 74 4.48 5.88 14.30
C TYR A 74 6.01 6.00 14.28
N ALA A 75 6.55 6.69 13.27
CA ALA A 75 7.99 6.89 13.11
C ALA A 75 8.59 7.86 14.15
N GLY A 76 7.75 8.71 14.74
CA GLY A 76 8.16 9.72 15.72
C GLY A 76 8.09 11.14 15.19
N ASP A 77 8.14 12.09 16.14
CA ASP A 77 7.98 13.53 15.89
C ASP A 77 9.05 14.06 14.94
N THR A 78 10.30 13.64 15.11
CA THR A 78 11.44 14.12 14.30
C THR A 78 11.22 13.81 12.82
N GLU A 79 10.90 12.56 12.47
CA GLU A 79 10.68 12.16 11.07
C GLU A 79 9.49 12.89 10.46
N SER A 80 8.41 13.02 11.24
CA SER A 80 7.20 13.72 10.80
C SER A 80 7.42 15.22 10.57
N LEU A 81 8.19 15.88 11.44
CA LEU A 81 8.54 17.30 11.29
C LEU A 81 9.50 17.54 10.13
N ASN A 82 10.49 16.66 9.95
CA ASN A 82 11.42 16.73 8.83
C ASN A 82 10.67 16.61 7.51
N GLU A 83 9.75 15.64 7.40
CA GLU A 83 8.95 15.45 6.21
C GLU A 83 7.99 16.63 5.98
N THR A 84 7.36 17.15 7.04
CA THR A 84 6.52 18.37 6.96
C THR A 84 7.32 19.55 6.41
N ALA A 85 8.54 19.77 6.89
CA ALA A 85 9.41 20.84 6.43
C ALA A 85 9.80 20.65 4.95
N TYR A 86 10.22 19.44 4.56
CA TYR A 86 10.53 19.10 3.18
C TYR A 86 9.35 19.38 2.24
N ARG A 87 8.13 18.95 2.61
CA ARG A 87 6.92 19.21 1.81
C ARG A 87 6.63 20.69 1.66
N LYS A 88 6.74 21.45 2.75
CA LYS A 88 6.54 22.90 2.71
C LYS A 88 7.56 23.62 1.83
N GLU A 89 8.84 23.25 1.94
CA GLU A 89 9.93 23.82 1.14
C GLU A 89 9.78 23.51 -0.35
N ASN A 90 9.16 22.38 -0.70
CA ASN A 90 8.89 21.98 -2.07
C ASN A 90 7.49 22.37 -2.57
N GLY A 91 6.79 23.26 -1.86
CA GLY A 91 5.53 23.87 -2.32
C GLY A 91 4.29 22.98 -2.21
N TYR A 92 4.34 21.91 -1.42
CA TYR A 92 3.17 21.09 -1.14
C TYR A 92 2.27 21.77 -0.09
N ASP A 93 0.97 21.74 -0.33
CA ASP A 93 -0.05 22.28 0.56
C ASP A 93 -0.48 21.23 1.59
N TYR A 94 0.32 21.02 2.64
CA TYR A 94 -0.01 20.20 3.81
C TYR A 94 0.37 20.96 5.08
N ASP A 95 -0.54 21.02 6.05
CA ASP A 95 -0.28 21.66 7.35
C ASP A 95 0.49 20.72 8.28
N LYS A 96 0.22 19.43 8.15
CA LYS A 96 0.81 18.36 8.95
C LYS A 96 1.14 17.16 8.09
N VAL A 97 2.25 16.50 8.44
CA VAL A 97 2.62 15.20 7.88
C VAL A 97 2.93 14.24 9.01
N ILE A 98 2.34 13.05 8.96
CA ILE A 98 2.67 11.91 9.83
C ILE A 98 3.43 10.88 9.00
N VAL A 99 4.59 10.47 9.51
CA VAL A 99 5.35 9.34 8.97
C VAL A 99 5.06 8.09 9.80
N LEU A 100 4.67 7.01 9.14
CA LEU A 100 4.50 5.69 9.74
C LEU A 100 5.49 4.71 9.14
N VAL A 101 5.91 3.73 9.92
CA VAL A 101 6.82 2.67 9.48
C VAL A 101 6.12 1.33 9.63
N SER A 102 6.26 0.47 8.63
CA SER A 102 5.60 -0.83 8.60
C SER A 102 6.52 -2.00 8.24
N SER A 103 6.00 -3.19 8.50
CA SER A 103 6.48 -4.43 7.91
C SER A 103 5.33 -5.14 7.20
N PHE A 104 5.61 -5.74 6.04
CA PHE A 104 4.64 -6.56 5.31
C PHE A 104 5.32 -7.68 4.52
N GLU A 105 4.53 -8.68 4.14
CA GLU A 105 4.99 -9.83 3.36
C GLU A 105 4.31 -9.86 1.99
N THR A 106 5.02 -10.34 0.98
CA THR A 106 4.49 -10.53 -0.38
C THR A 106 4.19 -12.00 -0.65
N ASP A 107 3.18 -12.26 -1.48
CA ASP A 107 2.90 -13.58 -1.99
C ASP A 107 3.92 -14.05 -3.05
N SER A 108 3.66 -15.20 -3.67
CA SER A 108 4.53 -15.79 -4.69
C SER A 108 4.61 -15.00 -6.00
N PHE A 109 3.81 -13.94 -6.16
CA PHE A 109 3.84 -13.07 -7.33
C PHE A 109 4.55 -11.75 -7.04
N GLY A 110 4.86 -11.44 -5.78
CA GLY A 110 5.39 -10.14 -5.41
C GLY A 110 4.30 -9.06 -5.44
N GLY A 111 3.10 -9.43 -4.99
CA GLY A 111 1.93 -8.57 -5.06
C GLY A 111 1.39 -8.44 -6.49
N ASP A 112 1.42 -7.23 -7.04
CA ASP A 112 1.06 -6.98 -8.44
C ASP A 112 2.21 -7.29 -9.44
N GLY A 113 3.35 -7.77 -8.93
CA GLY A 113 4.56 -8.05 -9.70
C GLY A 113 5.63 -6.97 -9.62
N SER A 114 5.36 -5.85 -8.92
CA SER A 114 6.35 -4.79 -8.70
C SER A 114 7.33 -5.09 -7.56
N LEU A 115 6.97 -5.99 -6.63
CA LEU A 115 7.79 -6.37 -5.49
C LEU A 115 8.43 -7.74 -5.68
N ASN A 116 9.41 -8.06 -4.83
CA ASN A 116 10.04 -9.37 -4.83
C ASN A 116 9.05 -10.43 -4.31
N PRO A 117 8.87 -11.57 -4.99
CA PRO A 117 8.05 -12.67 -4.49
C PRO A 117 8.52 -13.24 -3.16
N ASN A 118 7.59 -13.73 -2.33
CA ASN A 118 7.85 -14.42 -1.06
C ASN A 118 8.86 -13.69 -0.16
N SER A 119 8.75 -12.37 -0.08
CA SER A 119 9.72 -11.50 0.59
C SER A 119 9.06 -10.74 1.74
N THR A 120 9.88 -10.39 2.73
CA THR A 120 9.50 -9.48 3.82
C THR A 120 10.10 -8.11 3.54
N TYR A 121 9.26 -7.09 3.61
CA TYR A 121 9.65 -5.69 3.55
C TYR A 121 9.51 -5.13 4.95
N ASP A 122 10.65 -4.82 5.57
CA ASP A 122 10.71 -4.16 6.87
C ASP A 122 11.11 -2.70 6.70
N ASN A 123 10.71 -1.87 7.67
CA ASN A 123 11.01 -0.43 7.70
C ASN A 123 10.50 0.31 6.45
N TRP A 124 9.33 -0.08 5.96
CA TRP A 124 8.68 0.58 4.82
C TRP A 124 7.90 1.79 5.30
N ASP A 125 8.21 2.96 4.74
CA ASP A 125 7.66 4.24 5.16
C ASP A 125 6.33 4.52 4.46
N TRP A 126 5.46 5.23 5.19
CA TRP A 126 4.21 5.79 4.72
C TRP A 126 4.14 7.25 5.10
N ILE A 127 3.86 8.10 4.11
CA ILE A 127 3.81 9.55 4.30
C ILE A 127 2.37 10.02 4.17
N MET A 128 1.80 10.44 5.29
CA MET A 128 0.38 10.81 5.41
C MET A 128 0.24 12.31 5.63
N GLY A 129 -0.51 12.99 4.77
CA GLY A 129 -0.69 14.43 4.82
C GLY A 129 -2.08 14.84 5.28
N GLU A 130 -2.18 15.93 6.03
CA GLU A 130 -3.43 16.60 6.36
C GLU A 130 -3.39 18.04 5.85
N LYS A 131 -4.47 18.45 5.17
CA LYS A 131 -4.64 19.81 4.66
C LYS A 131 -5.78 20.50 5.38
N HIS A 132 -5.54 21.70 5.88
CA HIS A 132 -6.55 22.62 6.42
C HIS A 132 -7.45 22.01 7.50
N GLY A 133 -6.90 21.16 8.38
CA GLY A 133 -7.69 20.46 9.40
C GLY A 133 -8.55 19.31 8.85
N GLY A 134 -8.24 18.83 7.64
CA GLY A 134 -9.01 17.84 6.89
C GLY A 134 -8.77 16.40 7.35
N LYS A 135 -9.01 15.44 6.43
CA LYS A 135 -8.68 14.03 6.66
C LYS A 135 -7.25 13.76 6.24
N TRP A 136 -6.64 12.73 6.85
CA TRP A 136 -5.37 12.19 6.39
C TRP A 136 -5.50 11.61 4.98
N GLU A 137 -4.51 11.90 4.14
CA GLU A 137 -4.39 11.43 2.77
C GLU A 137 -3.05 10.72 2.60
N HIS A 138 -3.03 9.61 1.86
CA HIS A 138 -1.77 8.99 1.43
C HIS A 138 -1.08 9.94 0.46
N ILE A 139 0.19 10.27 0.71
CA ILE A 139 0.99 11.07 -0.21
C ILE A 139 2.02 10.23 -0.95
N ASP A 140 2.80 9.43 -0.19
CA ASP A 140 3.86 8.60 -0.74
C ASP A 140 4.17 7.42 0.20
N HIS A 141 4.92 6.44 -0.29
CA HIS A 141 5.39 5.30 0.48
C HIS A 141 6.64 4.68 -0.15
N GLY A 142 7.46 3.98 0.63
CA GLY A 142 8.64 3.30 0.10
C GLY A 142 9.81 3.25 1.05
N TYR A 143 10.98 2.96 0.49
CA TYR A 143 12.26 3.19 1.14
C TYR A 143 12.75 4.60 0.81
N ALA A 144 13.23 5.31 1.83
CA ALA A 144 13.96 6.57 1.68
C ALA A 144 15.31 6.37 0.97
#